data_AF-A0A969NJQ4-F1
#
_entry.id   AF-A0A969NJQ4-F1
#
_cell.length_a   1.000
_cell.length_b   1.000
_cell.length_c   1.000
_cell.angle_alpha   90.00
_cell.angle_beta   90.00
_cell.angle_gamma   90.00
#
_symmetry.space_group_name_H-M   'P 1'
#
loop_
_entity.id
_entity.type
_entity.pdbx_description
1 polymer ?
#
loop_
_entity_poly.entity_id
_entity_poly.type
_entity_poly.pdbx_seq_one_letter_code
_entity_poly.pdbx_strand_id
1 'polypeptide(L)'
;MIDAREAKKIASNFSNELGFVNRAALEIGEQRNTLEIIPEIGFCHFHHRRDRQTTIYSLAVRKEHQLQGWGRLLFYRVLCSAIENNCDRIVAKCPEELSSNGFYQKLGFKLIKIEPGRKRSLNCWQYNIVLPLLFYCGGGGASRYDAIAHKENWLLGMRSCGRWKARQHMAMIDNHWKNYNHEHHLKIVRQQKPLIATAFDIEQPEQLLTVLKQASELARFCGRVLLIPKCKVPIPRQYWIGFSVPTSYGGTTIECNWFGDRLIHLLGGSPDAQAHYARHLNVVSLDGNYACKIARWGKSCWQGNNGGIKAIDGNYSAFRLSLEKQKKYWHQDWHWSEEPLFKFLNN
;
A
#
# COMPACT_ATOMS: atom_id res chain seq x y z
N MET A 1 -21.70 -1.91 -11.87
CA MET A 1 -20.88 -2.52 -12.93
C MET A 1 -19.81 -1.52 -13.31
N ILE A 2 -18.56 -1.97 -13.45
CA ILE A 2 -17.53 -1.22 -14.18
C ILE A 2 -18.02 -1.16 -15.64
N ASP A 3 -17.95 -0.03 -16.33
CA ASP A 3 -18.49 0.10 -17.69
C ASP A 3 -17.40 0.58 -18.65
N ALA A 4 -16.90 -0.30 -19.52
CA ALA A 4 -15.96 0.07 -20.57
C ALA A 4 -16.44 1.25 -21.45
N ARG A 5 -17.75 1.47 -21.58
CA ARG A 5 -18.31 2.64 -22.28
C ARG A 5 -17.96 3.94 -21.57
N GLU A 6 -17.95 3.94 -20.24
CA GLU A 6 -17.57 5.09 -19.44
C GLU A 6 -16.08 5.41 -19.59
N ALA A 7 -15.20 4.40 -19.48
CA ALA A 7 -13.78 4.58 -19.74
C ALA A 7 -13.55 5.13 -21.16
N LYS A 8 -14.30 4.64 -22.16
CA LYS A 8 -14.22 5.15 -23.53
C LYS A 8 -14.69 6.60 -23.65
N LYS A 9 -15.79 6.99 -22.98
CA LYS A 9 -16.26 8.38 -22.93
C LYS A 9 -15.20 9.30 -22.34
N ILE A 10 -14.59 8.91 -21.22
CA ILE A 10 -13.50 9.67 -20.60
C ILE A 10 -12.30 9.77 -21.55
N ALA A 11 -11.87 8.66 -22.15
CA ALA A 11 -10.72 8.62 -23.05
C ALA A 11 -10.87 9.56 -24.26
N SER A 12 -12.09 9.70 -24.80
CA SER A 12 -12.36 10.59 -25.94
C SER A 12 -12.08 12.07 -25.62
N ASN A 13 -12.14 12.48 -24.35
CA ASN A 13 -11.79 13.84 -23.91
C ASN A 13 -10.28 14.09 -23.84
N PHE A 14 -9.46 13.04 -24.02
CA PHE A 14 -8.00 13.06 -23.93
C PHE A 14 -7.34 12.48 -25.19
N SER A 15 -7.94 12.71 -26.36
CA SER A 15 -7.45 12.18 -27.64
C SER A 15 -6.05 12.69 -28.00
N ASN A 16 -5.69 13.91 -27.57
CA ASN A 16 -4.36 14.49 -27.77
C ASN A 16 -3.31 13.84 -26.87
N GLU A 17 -3.68 13.43 -25.65
CA GLU A 17 -2.77 12.86 -24.66
C GLU A 17 -2.62 11.35 -24.82
N LEU A 18 -3.74 10.62 -24.99
CA LEU A 18 -3.79 9.16 -25.07
C LEU A 18 -3.74 8.63 -26.51
N GLY A 19 -4.09 9.44 -27.50
CA GLY A 19 -4.36 8.96 -28.85
C GLY A 19 -5.67 8.17 -28.94
N PHE A 20 -5.75 7.24 -29.89
CA PHE A 20 -6.93 6.41 -30.07
C PHE A 20 -6.96 5.26 -29.06
N VAL A 21 -7.92 5.29 -28.13
CA VAL A 21 -8.19 4.18 -27.21
C VAL A 21 -9.29 3.28 -27.79
N ASN A 22 -8.95 2.02 -28.10
CA ASN A 22 -9.91 1.07 -28.68
C ASN A 22 -10.93 0.61 -27.61
N ARG A 23 -12.22 0.74 -27.90
CA ARG A 23 -13.30 0.29 -26.99
C ARG A 23 -13.28 -1.21 -26.74
N ALA A 24 -13.04 -2.04 -27.77
CA ALA A 24 -12.98 -3.49 -27.61
C ALA A 24 -11.83 -3.90 -26.68
N ALA A 25 -10.71 -3.16 -26.68
CA ALA A 25 -9.63 -3.39 -25.74
C ALA A 25 -10.03 -3.09 -24.29
N LEU A 26 -10.85 -2.06 -24.07
CA LEU A 26 -11.41 -1.74 -22.75
C LEU A 26 -12.41 -2.81 -22.29
N GLU A 27 -13.27 -3.31 -23.17
CA GLU A 27 -14.23 -4.39 -22.87
C GLU A 27 -13.50 -5.70 -22.49
N ILE A 28 -12.43 -6.04 -23.21
CA ILE A 28 -11.53 -7.15 -22.82
C ILE A 28 -10.87 -6.87 -21.46
N GLY A 29 -10.43 -5.63 -21.24
CA GLY A 29 -9.84 -5.18 -19.99
C GLY A 29 -10.78 -5.40 -18.81
N GLU A 30 -12.05 -5.04 -18.96
CA GLU A 30 -13.12 -5.23 -17.98
C GLU A 30 -13.32 -6.71 -17.64
N GLN A 31 -13.48 -7.57 -18.67
CA GLN A 31 -13.66 -9.02 -18.49
C GLN A 31 -12.48 -9.68 -17.77
N ARG A 32 -11.28 -9.14 -17.95
CA ARG A 32 -10.04 -9.66 -17.35
C ARG A 32 -9.66 -9.01 -16.03
N ASN A 33 -10.50 -8.13 -15.46
CA ASN A 33 -10.18 -7.32 -14.28
C ASN A 33 -8.88 -6.49 -14.43
N THR A 34 -8.62 -6.01 -15.65
CA THR A 34 -7.47 -5.17 -16.02
C THR A 34 -7.87 -3.76 -16.47
N LEU A 35 -9.08 -3.36 -16.05
CA LEU A 35 -9.63 -2.03 -16.23
C LEU A 35 -10.20 -1.54 -14.90
N GLU A 36 -9.58 -0.50 -14.35
CA GLU A 36 -10.05 0.21 -13.16
C GLU A 36 -10.84 1.45 -13.59
N ILE A 37 -12.03 1.63 -13.03
CA ILE A 37 -12.88 2.79 -13.30
C ILE A 37 -13.35 3.40 -11.99
N ILE A 38 -13.27 4.72 -11.91
CA ILE A 38 -13.97 5.52 -10.91
C ILE A 38 -15.00 6.34 -11.67
N PRO A 39 -16.30 6.02 -11.50
CA PRO A 39 -17.35 6.65 -12.29
C PRO A 39 -17.30 8.18 -12.24
N GLU A 40 -17.52 8.79 -13.40
CA GLU A 40 -17.46 10.21 -13.73
C GLU A 40 -16.10 10.88 -13.49
N ILE A 41 -15.11 10.15 -12.96
CA ILE A 41 -13.83 10.72 -12.50
C ILE A 41 -12.68 10.31 -13.42
N GLY A 42 -12.47 9.01 -13.65
CA GLY A 42 -11.28 8.54 -14.34
C GLY A 42 -11.21 7.03 -14.50
N PHE A 43 -10.22 6.57 -15.27
CA PHE A 43 -9.97 5.15 -15.49
C PHE A 43 -8.48 4.85 -15.66
N CYS A 44 -8.13 3.58 -15.46
CA CYS A 44 -6.82 3.03 -15.78
C CYS A 44 -6.97 1.68 -16.47
N HIS A 45 -6.47 1.57 -17.69
CA HIS A 45 -6.39 0.32 -18.46
C HIS A 45 -4.95 -0.20 -18.41
N PHE A 46 -4.78 -1.44 -18.00
CA PHE A 46 -3.48 -2.06 -17.80
C PHE A 46 -3.47 -3.53 -18.21
N HIS A 47 -2.33 -4.21 -18.05
CA HIS A 47 -2.22 -5.65 -18.26
C HIS A 47 -1.07 -6.24 -17.45
N HIS A 48 -1.33 -7.37 -16.77
CA HIS A 48 -0.29 -8.18 -16.13
C HIS A 48 0.31 -9.14 -17.14
N ARG A 49 1.63 -9.07 -17.31
CA ARG A 49 2.39 -9.94 -18.20
C ARG A 49 2.98 -11.11 -17.42
N ARG A 50 3.32 -12.18 -18.15
CA ARG A 50 3.94 -13.38 -17.57
C ARG A 50 5.35 -13.14 -17.02
N ASP A 51 6.06 -12.13 -17.52
CA ASP A 51 7.39 -11.72 -17.08
C ASP A 51 7.37 -10.83 -15.82
N ARG A 52 6.30 -10.91 -15.02
CA ARG A 52 6.08 -10.17 -13.76
C ARG A 52 6.00 -8.65 -13.94
N GLN A 53 5.71 -8.17 -15.14
CA GLN A 53 5.47 -6.75 -15.43
C GLN A 53 3.98 -6.44 -15.52
N THR A 54 3.54 -5.38 -14.86
CA THR A 54 2.27 -4.71 -15.19
C THR A 54 2.53 -3.56 -16.14
N THR A 55 1.78 -3.46 -17.25
CA THR A 55 1.89 -2.34 -18.20
C THR A 55 0.63 -1.50 -18.13
N ILE A 56 0.75 -0.20 -17.86
CA ILE A 56 -0.35 0.76 -17.95
C ILE A 56 -0.41 1.28 -19.39
N TYR A 57 -1.50 0.98 -20.09
CA TYR A 57 -1.73 1.45 -21.46
C TYR A 57 -2.38 2.82 -21.51
N SER A 58 -3.29 3.10 -20.58
CA SER A 58 -4.01 4.37 -20.53
C SER A 58 -4.39 4.69 -19.10
N LEU A 59 -4.14 5.91 -18.68
CA LEU A 59 -4.56 6.44 -17.38
C LEU A 59 -5.06 7.87 -17.62
N ALA A 60 -6.29 8.15 -17.25
CA ALA A 60 -6.86 9.48 -17.36
C ALA A 60 -7.80 9.79 -16.21
N VAL A 61 -7.80 11.06 -15.82
CA VAL A 61 -8.72 11.66 -14.85
C VAL A 61 -9.26 12.93 -15.49
N ARG A 62 -10.59 13.09 -15.48
CA ARG A 62 -11.25 14.29 -16.01
C ARG A 62 -10.69 15.56 -15.36
N LYS A 63 -10.59 16.64 -16.13
CA LYS A 63 -9.85 17.85 -15.77
C LYS A 63 -10.32 18.46 -14.45
N GLU A 64 -11.64 18.50 -14.24
CA GLU A 64 -12.32 18.96 -13.03
C GLU A 64 -12.01 18.15 -11.76
N HIS A 65 -11.44 16.95 -11.91
CA HIS A 65 -11.05 16.06 -10.82
C HIS A 65 -9.52 15.91 -10.68
N GLN A 66 -8.73 16.56 -11.53
CA GLN A 66 -7.28 16.51 -11.41
C GLN A 66 -6.80 17.20 -10.12
N LEU A 67 -5.60 16.85 -9.66
CA LEU A 67 -4.97 17.36 -8.43
C LEU A 67 -5.71 17.05 -7.12
N GLN A 68 -6.78 16.25 -7.15
CA GLN A 68 -7.54 15.82 -5.95
C GLN A 68 -7.17 14.41 -5.44
N GLY A 69 -6.09 13.83 -5.98
CA GLY A 69 -5.59 12.50 -5.61
C GLY A 69 -6.22 11.32 -6.36
N TRP A 70 -7.13 11.54 -7.30
CA TRP A 70 -7.80 10.47 -8.06
C TRP A 70 -6.85 9.67 -8.96
N GLY A 71 -5.89 10.33 -9.62
CA GLY A 71 -4.88 9.62 -10.43
C GLY A 71 -4.01 8.72 -9.57
N ARG A 72 -3.65 9.17 -8.36
CA ARG A 72 -2.91 8.37 -7.38
C ARG A 72 -3.73 7.16 -6.92
N LEU A 73 -5.03 7.34 -6.66
CA LEU A 73 -5.92 6.24 -6.29
C LEU A 73 -6.01 5.16 -7.38
N LEU A 74 -6.19 5.57 -8.64
CA LEU A 74 -6.19 4.64 -9.78
C LEU A 74 -4.86 3.87 -9.85
N PHE A 75 -3.73 4.56 -9.71
CA PHE A 75 -2.42 3.90 -9.66
C PHE A 75 -2.31 2.93 -8.47
N TYR A 76 -2.75 3.30 -7.28
CA TYR A 76 -2.72 2.42 -6.10
C TYR A 76 -3.54 1.16 -6.28
N ARG A 77 -4.68 1.23 -6.97
CA ARG A 77 -5.45 0.03 -7.33
C ARG A 77 -4.69 -0.88 -8.29
N VAL A 78 -4.02 -0.30 -9.30
CA VAL A 78 -3.14 -1.06 -10.20
C VAL A 78 -1.96 -1.66 -9.44
N LEU A 79 -1.35 -0.93 -8.49
CA LEU A 79 -0.26 -1.43 -7.67
C LEU A 79 -0.69 -2.63 -6.82
N CYS A 80 -1.83 -2.55 -6.14
CA CYS A 80 -2.39 -3.67 -5.40
C CYS A 80 -2.71 -4.86 -6.31
N SER A 81 -3.30 -4.61 -7.48
CA SER A 81 -3.59 -5.64 -8.47
C SER A 81 -2.32 -6.30 -9.02
N ALA A 82 -1.24 -5.53 -9.22
CA ALA A 82 0.07 -6.04 -9.61
C ALA A 82 0.68 -6.94 -8.53
N ILE A 83 0.58 -6.55 -7.25
CA ILE A 83 1.01 -7.36 -6.09
C ILE A 83 0.22 -8.68 -6.04
N GLU A 84 -1.10 -8.62 -6.22
CA GLU A 84 -1.98 -9.80 -6.27
C GLU A 84 -1.63 -10.78 -7.41
N ASN A 85 -1.01 -10.28 -8.47
CA ASN A 85 -0.57 -11.06 -9.62
C ASN A 85 0.95 -11.30 -9.64
N ASN A 86 1.63 -11.18 -8.50
CA ASN A 86 3.07 -11.44 -8.33
C ASN A 86 3.97 -10.65 -9.30
N CYS A 87 3.53 -9.46 -9.73
CA CYS A 87 4.34 -8.56 -10.52
C CYS A 87 5.37 -7.83 -9.64
N ASP A 88 6.55 -7.59 -10.17
CA ASP A 88 7.65 -6.87 -9.48
C ASP A 88 7.88 -5.46 -10.04
N ARG A 89 7.22 -5.11 -11.15
CA ARG A 89 7.35 -3.79 -11.76
C ARG A 89 6.10 -3.35 -12.49
N ILE A 90 5.91 -2.03 -12.56
CA ILE A 90 4.86 -1.37 -13.34
C ILE A 90 5.53 -0.45 -14.35
N VAL A 91 5.16 -0.57 -15.62
CA VAL A 91 5.67 0.26 -16.70
C VAL A 91 4.55 1.11 -17.28
N ALA A 92 4.85 2.37 -17.55
CA ALA A 92 3.95 3.30 -18.23
C ALA A 92 4.73 4.09 -19.29
N LYS A 93 4.03 4.51 -20.35
CA LYS A 93 4.58 5.41 -21.35
C LYS A 93 3.81 6.73 -21.30
N CYS A 94 4.54 7.84 -21.37
CA CYS A 94 3.97 9.17 -21.41
C CYS A 94 4.69 10.00 -22.47
N PRO A 95 3.96 10.69 -23.37
CA PRO A 95 4.56 11.67 -24.25
C PRO A 95 5.46 12.66 -23.51
N GLU A 96 6.64 12.90 -24.04
CA GLU A 96 7.70 13.65 -23.36
C GLU A 96 7.26 15.07 -22.97
N GLU A 97 6.45 15.70 -23.80
CA GLU A 97 6.02 17.09 -23.66
C GLU A 97 4.88 17.31 -22.64
N LEU A 98 4.23 16.24 -22.17
CA LEU A 98 3.06 16.36 -21.29
C LEU A 98 3.46 16.59 -19.84
N SER A 99 2.71 17.46 -19.16
CA SER A 99 2.86 17.73 -17.72
C SER A 99 2.60 16.49 -16.83
N SER A 100 1.90 15.48 -17.37
CA SER A 100 1.66 14.18 -16.75
C SER A 100 2.95 13.41 -16.41
N ASN A 101 4.09 13.74 -17.02
CA ASN A 101 5.38 13.18 -16.60
C ASN A 101 5.71 13.47 -15.12
N GLY A 102 5.35 14.66 -14.64
CA GLY A 102 5.53 15.03 -13.23
C GLY A 102 4.68 14.19 -12.26
N PHE A 103 3.59 13.59 -12.73
CA PHE A 103 2.79 12.65 -11.92
C PHE A 103 3.55 11.35 -11.66
N TYR A 104 4.13 10.73 -12.69
CA TYR A 104 4.91 9.49 -12.55
C TYR A 104 6.13 9.70 -11.65
N GLN A 105 6.86 10.78 -11.84
CA GLN A 105 8.01 11.12 -11.00
C GLN A 105 7.62 11.27 -9.52
N LYS A 106 6.52 12.00 -9.23
CA LYS A 106 6.02 12.18 -7.85
C LYS A 106 5.52 10.89 -7.20
N LEU A 107 5.10 9.90 -7.99
CA LEU A 107 4.74 8.57 -7.49
C LEU A 107 5.95 7.66 -7.25
N GLY A 108 7.16 8.08 -7.63
CA GLY A 108 8.38 7.30 -7.47
C GLY A 108 8.73 6.42 -8.67
N PHE A 109 8.11 6.64 -9.84
CA PHE A 109 8.59 6.02 -11.07
C PHE A 109 9.96 6.60 -11.44
N LYS A 110 10.82 5.75 -11.99
CA LYS A 110 12.09 6.12 -12.61
C LYS A 110 11.92 6.20 -14.11
N LEU A 111 12.47 7.23 -14.74
CA LEU A 111 12.60 7.29 -16.19
C LEU A 111 13.70 6.32 -16.61
N ILE A 112 13.34 5.29 -17.38
CA ILE A 112 14.30 4.25 -17.80
C ILE A 112 14.90 4.59 -19.16
N LYS A 113 14.09 5.13 -20.07
CA LYS A 113 14.52 5.55 -21.41
C LYS A 113 13.48 6.45 -22.07
N ILE A 114 13.89 7.08 -23.16
CA ILE A 114 13.01 7.77 -24.10
C ILE A 114 12.99 6.94 -25.39
N GLU A 115 11.81 6.63 -25.91
CA GLU A 115 11.63 5.90 -27.16
C GLU A 115 11.04 6.82 -28.24
N PRO A 116 11.48 6.71 -29.51
CA PRO A 116 10.82 7.38 -30.60
C PRO A 116 9.42 6.76 -30.81
N GLY A 117 8.37 7.52 -30.51
CA GLY A 117 7.01 7.12 -30.84
C GLY A 117 6.66 7.48 -32.28
N ARG A 118 5.52 6.96 -32.78
CA ARG A 118 5.08 7.18 -34.18
C ARG A 118 4.91 8.66 -34.56
N LYS A 119 4.52 9.51 -33.60
CA LYS A 119 4.30 10.95 -33.80
C LYS A 119 5.17 11.84 -32.92
N ARG A 120 5.63 11.32 -31.79
CA ARG A 120 6.33 12.06 -30.73
C ARG A 120 7.10 11.10 -29.84
N SER A 121 8.15 11.58 -29.21
CA SER A 121 8.93 10.84 -28.21
C SER A 121 8.09 10.45 -27.00
N LEU A 122 8.36 9.27 -26.44
CA LEU A 122 7.68 8.73 -25.27
C LEU A 122 8.69 8.46 -24.17
N ASN A 123 8.48 9.10 -23.02
CA ASN A 123 9.14 8.73 -21.78
C ASN A 123 8.63 7.37 -21.30
N CYS A 124 9.54 6.42 -21.10
CA CYS A 124 9.26 5.10 -20.54
C CYS A 124 9.57 5.10 -19.05
N TRP A 125 8.52 5.08 -18.24
CA TRP A 125 8.57 5.12 -16.79
C TRP A 125 8.44 3.72 -16.20
N GLN A 126 9.23 3.41 -15.17
CA GLN A 126 9.14 2.16 -14.42
C GLN A 126 9.04 2.42 -12.91
N TYR A 127 8.09 1.76 -12.26
CA TYR A 127 7.96 1.68 -10.81
C TYR A 127 8.31 0.27 -10.36
N ASN A 128 9.29 0.12 -9.48
CA ASN A 128 9.65 -1.17 -8.90
C ASN A 128 8.78 -1.45 -7.68
N ILE A 129 8.17 -2.62 -7.63
CA ILE A 129 7.39 -3.11 -6.50
C ILE A 129 8.36 -3.84 -5.58
N VAL A 130 8.76 -3.19 -4.49
CA VAL A 130 9.60 -3.79 -3.45
C VAL A 130 8.71 -4.16 -2.27
N LEU A 131 8.60 -5.47 -2.02
CA LEU A 131 7.81 -6.00 -0.91
C LEU A 131 8.73 -6.47 0.23
N PRO A 132 8.25 -6.43 1.49
CA PRO A 132 6.98 -5.86 1.91
C PRO A 132 6.96 -4.33 1.81
N LEU A 133 5.79 -3.74 1.56
CA LEU A 133 5.60 -2.29 1.66
C LEU A 133 5.73 -1.87 3.15
N LEU A 134 6.58 -0.89 3.41
CA LEU A 134 6.92 -0.46 4.76
C LEU A 134 6.19 0.84 5.12
N PHE A 135 5.39 0.81 6.17
CA PHE A 135 4.59 1.96 6.63
C PHE A 135 5.04 2.49 7.99
N TYR A 136 5.01 3.81 8.18
CA TYR A 136 5.16 4.43 9.48
C TYR A 136 3.92 5.28 9.80
N CYS A 137 3.16 4.91 10.83
CA CYS A 137 1.91 5.57 11.18
C CYS A 137 2.10 6.60 12.29
N GLY A 138 2.87 7.67 12.00
CA GLY A 138 3.31 8.67 12.98
C GLY A 138 2.29 9.75 13.36
N GLY A 139 1.16 9.85 12.66
CA GLY A 139 0.08 10.78 13.02
C GLY A 139 -0.03 12.04 12.16
N GLY A 140 0.03 11.88 10.83
CA GLY A 140 -0.42 12.93 9.89
C GLY A 140 0.69 13.74 9.23
N GLY A 141 1.95 13.34 9.37
CA GLY A 141 3.03 13.84 8.53
C GLY A 141 3.62 15.19 8.96
N ALA A 142 3.45 15.58 10.23
CA ALA A 142 3.93 16.86 10.76
C ALA A 142 5.15 16.73 11.67
N SER A 143 5.40 15.52 12.19
CA SER A 143 6.45 15.30 13.18
C SER A 143 7.82 15.12 12.53
N ARG A 144 8.89 15.34 13.30
CA ARG A 144 10.25 15.01 12.87
C ARG A 144 10.42 13.51 12.60
N TYR A 145 9.65 12.64 13.26
CA TYR A 145 9.61 11.22 12.95
C TYR A 145 9.03 10.95 11.56
N ASP A 146 7.94 11.63 11.18
CA ASP A 146 7.37 11.51 9.84
C ASP A 146 8.37 11.94 8.76
N ALA A 147 9.07 13.06 8.99
CA ALA A 147 10.10 13.54 8.07
C ALA A 147 11.26 12.55 7.90
N ILE A 148 11.69 11.90 9.00
CA ILE A 148 12.71 10.84 8.96
C ILE A 148 12.18 9.62 8.19
N ALA A 149 10.97 9.14 8.51
CA ALA A 149 10.38 7.99 7.83
C ALA A 149 10.27 8.22 6.32
N HIS A 150 9.77 9.39 5.91
CA HIS A 150 9.70 9.78 4.51
C HIS A 150 11.08 9.78 3.84
N LYS A 151 12.11 10.34 4.50
CA LYS A 151 13.49 10.35 3.99
C LYS A 151 14.05 8.93 3.82
N GLU A 152 13.71 8.01 4.73
CA GLU A 152 14.12 6.59 4.64
C GLU A 152 13.27 5.76 3.65
N ASN A 153 12.36 6.40 2.91
CA ASN A 153 11.41 5.79 1.98
C ASN A 153 10.41 4.84 2.64
N TRP A 154 10.02 5.12 3.87
CA TRP A 154 8.84 4.51 4.48
C TRP A 154 7.59 5.30 4.07
N LEU A 155 6.55 4.58 3.70
CA LEU A 155 5.25 5.16 3.38
C LEU A 155 4.60 5.70 4.66
N LEU A 156 4.08 6.93 4.61
CA LEU A 156 3.46 7.52 5.77
C LEU A 156 2.05 7.01 5.96
N GLY A 157 1.70 6.73 7.20
CA GLY A 157 0.35 6.38 7.62
C GLY A 157 -0.13 7.22 8.77
N MET A 158 -1.40 7.04 9.12
CA MET A 158 -1.96 7.59 10.34
C MET A 158 -3.14 6.76 10.82
N ARG A 159 -3.44 6.88 12.10
CA ARG A 159 -4.70 6.39 12.68
C ARG A 159 -5.80 7.43 12.53
N SER A 160 -7.03 7.01 12.24
CA SER A 160 -8.18 7.87 12.01
C SER A 160 -8.84 8.41 13.30
N CYS A 161 -8.05 8.97 14.23
CA CYS A 161 -8.56 9.47 15.52
C CYS A 161 -8.29 10.96 15.75
N GLY A 162 -9.11 11.61 16.58
CA GLY A 162 -8.89 12.97 17.08
C GLY A 162 -9.13 14.09 16.05
N ARG A 163 -8.55 15.28 16.29
CA ARG A 163 -8.59 16.41 15.36
C ARG A 163 -7.66 16.11 14.16
N TRP A 164 -8.23 15.58 13.09
CA TRP A 164 -7.54 15.26 11.84
C TRP A 164 -6.95 16.51 11.15
N LYS A 165 -5.65 16.51 10.88
CA LYS A 165 -5.01 17.46 9.96
C LYS A 165 -3.74 16.87 9.35
N ALA A 166 -3.90 16.04 8.32
CA ALA A 166 -2.78 15.54 7.54
C ALA A 166 -2.08 16.70 6.81
N ARG A 167 -0.76 16.87 7.00
CA ARG A 167 0.03 17.90 6.31
C ARG A 167 0.57 17.43 4.95
N GLN A 168 0.53 16.13 4.72
CA GLN A 168 0.97 15.47 3.49
C GLN A 168 0.12 14.22 3.27
N HIS A 169 0.30 13.57 2.13
CA HIS A 169 -0.48 12.38 1.78
C HIS A 169 -0.13 11.19 2.68
N MET A 170 -1.16 10.58 3.26
CA MET A 170 -1.07 9.35 4.05
C MET A 170 -1.43 8.16 3.17
N ALA A 171 -0.46 7.27 2.94
CA ALA A 171 -0.62 6.05 2.15
C ALA A 171 -1.30 4.91 2.93
N MET A 172 -1.33 4.97 4.26
CA MET A 172 -2.10 4.06 5.11
C MET A 172 -3.01 4.83 6.08
N ILE A 173 -4.28 4.43 6.16
CA ILE A 173 -5.20 4.91 7.19
C ILE A 173 -5.63 3.74 8.07
N ASP A 174 -5.13 3.72 9.29
CA ASP A 174 -5.45 2.74 10.32
C ASP A 174 -6.70 3.15 11.12
N ASN A 175 -7.46 2.17 11.57
CA ASN A 175 -8.67 2.36 12.35
C ASN A 175 -8.31 2.64 13.82
N HIS A 176 -9.24 3.23 14.57
CA HIS A 176 -9.11 3.30 16.03
C HIS A 176 -10.06 2.31 16.68
N TRP A 177 -9.67 1.03 16.76
CA TRP A 177 -10.57 -0.06 17.14
C TRP A 177 -11.29 0.17 18.48
N LYS A 178 -10.61 0.75 19.49
CA LYS A 178 -11.24 1.05 20.79
C LYS A 178 -12.34 2.12 20.75
N ASN A 179 -12.38 2.94 19.70
CA ASN A 179 -13.31 4.06 19.55
C ASN A 179 -13.57 4.30 18.06
N TYR A 180 -14.05 3.25 17.40
CA TYR A 180 -14.23 3.27 15.96
C TYR A 180 -15.46 4.12 15.59
N ASN A 181 -15.24 5.12 14.75
CA ASN A 181 -16.31 5.90 14.13
C ASN A 181 -16.18 5.75 12.61
N HIS A 182 -17.09 4.97 12.02
CA HIS A 182 -17.02 4.65 10.60
C HIS A 182 -17.12 5.89 9.71
N GLU A 183 -18.06 6.79 9.98
CA GLU A 183 -18.26 7.99 9.16
C GLU A 183 -17.02 8.90 9.17
N HIS A 184 -16.42 9.10 10.34
CA HIS A 184 -15.19 9.87 10.48
C HIS A 184 -14.02 9.19 9.75
N HIS A 185 -13.88 7.88 9.90
CA HIS A 185 -12.85 7.10 9.22
C HIS A 185 -13.00 7.16 7.69
N LEU A 186 -14.22 6.94 7.18
CA LEU A 186 -14.56 7.03 5.76
C LEU A 186 -14.28 8.41 5.19
N LYS A 187 -14.59 9.48 5.93
CA LYS A 187 -14.27 10.87 5.54
C LYS A 187 -12.76 11.05 5.32
N ILE A 188 -11.94 10.54 6.22
CA ILE A 188 -10.48 10.62 6.12
C ILE A 188 -9.96 9.81 4.93
N VAL A 189 -10.44 8.57 4.76
CA VAL A 189 -10.06 7.71 3.63
C VAL A 189 -10.44 8.36 2.30
N ARG A 190 -11.65 8.92 2.18
CA ARG A 190 -12.10 9.65 0.98
C ARG A 190 -11.22 10.87 0.65
N GLN A 191 -10.78 11.59 1.67
CA GLN A 191 -9.91 12.76 1.47
C GLN A 191 -8.50 12.35 1.06
N GLN A 192 -7.88 11.42 1.78
CA GLN A 192 -6.49 11.02 1.57
C GLN A 192 -6.29 10.14 0.34
N LYS A 193 -7.27 9.29 0.05
CA LYS A 193 -7.22 8.24 -0.98
C LYS A 193 -5.98 7.35 -0.83
N PRO A 194 -5.86 6.65 0.32
CA PRO A 194 -4.65 5.92 0.68
C PRO A 194 -4.44 4.68 -0.20
N LEU A 195 -3.22 4.15 -0.18
CA LEU A 195 -2.90 2.86 -0.77
C LEU A 195 -3.67 1.75 -0.05
N ILE A 196 -3.63 1.76 1.28
CA ILE A 196 -4.37 0.81 2.12
C ILE A 196 -5.15 1.52 3.24
N ALA A 197 -6.29 0.95 3.63
CA ALA A 197 -7.04 1.38 4.80
C ALA A 197 -7.58 0.16 5.54
N THR A 198 -7.65 0.20 6.87
CA THR A 198 -8.20 -0.89 7.67
C THR A 198 -9.70 -0.69 7.92
N ALA A 199 -10.52 -1.72 7.73
CA ALA A 199 -11.88 -1.72 8.29
C ALA A 199 -11.84 -1.96 9.81
N PHE A 200 -13.00 -1.95 10.47
CA PHE A 200 -13.12 -2.33 11.87
C PHE A 200 -12.71 -3.79 12.10
N ASP A 201 -12.10 -4.07 13.25
CA ASP A 201 -11.67 -5.41 13.65
C ASP A 201 -12.89 -6.35 13.77
N ILE A 202 -12.73 -7.59 13.33
CA ILE A 202 -13.76 -8.63 13.42
C ILE A 202 -13.44 -9.49 14.64
N GLU A 203 -13.93 -9.08 15.79
CA GLU A 203 -13.76 -9.78 17.07
C GLU A 203 -14.70 -10.99 17.18
N GLN A 204 -15.92 -10.88 16.64
CA GLN A 204 -16.95 -11.92 16.70
C GLN A 204 -17.56 -12.19 15.31
N PRO A 205 -18.00 -13.42 15.00
CA PRO A 205 -18.53 -13.77 13.69
C PRO A 205 -19.71 -12.90 13.22
N GLU A 206 -20.56 -12.46 14.14
CA GLU A 206 -21.76 -11.66 13.86
C GLU A 206 -21.42 -10.26 13.29
N GLN A 207 -20.20 -9.78 13.55
CA GLN A 207 -19.72 -8.50 13.04
C GLN A 207 -19.38 -8.54 11.55
N LEU A 208 -19.20 -9.73 10.97
CA LEU A 208 -18.70 -9.90 9.60
C LEU A 208 -19.50 -9.10 8.57
N LEU A 209 -20.83 -9.21 8.57
CA LEU A 209 -21.67 -8.54 7.57
C LEU A 209 -21.56 -7.01 7.66
N THR A 210 -21.55 -6.47 8.88
CA THR A 210 -21.39 -5.03 9.11
C THR A 210 -20.00 -4.56 8.68
N VAL A 211 -18.95 -5.29 9.02
CA VAL A 211 -17.57 -4.96 8.61
C VAL A 211 -17.39 -5.06 7.10
N LEU A 212 -18.02 -6.03 6.43
CA LEU A 212 -17.98 -6.15 4.97
C LEU A 212 -18.70 -4.99 4.27
N LYS A 213 -19.81 -4.50 4.82
CA LYS A 213 -20.48 -3.29 4.32
C LYS A 213 -19.56 -2.08 4.42
N GLN A 214 -18.95 -1.87 5.60
CA GLN A 214 -17.98 -0.79 5.83
C GLN A 214 -16.76 -0.89 4.90
N ALA A 215 -16.24 -2.10 4.70
CA ALA A 215 -15.12 -2.34 3.80
C ALA A 215 -15.46 -2.01 2.34
N SER A 216 -16.68 -2.33 1.89
CA SER A 216 -17.16 -1.95 0.56
C SER A 216 -17.21 -0.43 0.38
N GLU A 217 -17.66 0.31 1.40
CA GLU A 217 -17.68 1.77 1.38
C GLU A 217 -16.27 2.38 1.32
N LEU A 218 -15.32 1.81 2.07
CA LEU A 218 -13.90 2.23 2.08
C LEU A 218 -13.19 1.91 0.76
N ALA A 219 -13.45 0.74 0.16
CA ALA A 219 -12.80 0.27 -1.07
C ALA A 219 -13.01 1.22 -2.27
N ARG A 220 -14.04 2.05 -2.21
CA ARG A 220 -14.27 3.12 -3.20
C ARG A 220 -13.17 4.18 -3.23
N PHE A 221 -12.41 4.30 -2.14
CA PHE A 221 -11.48 5.41 -1.93
C PHE A 221 -10.06 4.98 -1.54
N CYS A 222 -9.73 3.69 -1.54
CA CYS A 222 -8.35 3.22 -1.35
C CYS A 222 -7.94 2.18 -2.40
N GLY A 223 -6.64 1.84 -2.42
CA GLY A 223 -6.15 0.72 -3.22
C GLY A 223 -6.75 -0.61 -2.76
N ARG A 224 -6.54 -0.96 -1.49
CA ARG A 224 -7.17 -2.12 -0.84
C ARG A 224 -7.60 -1.84 0.59
N VAL A 225 -8.63 -2.56 1.03
CA VAL A 225 -9.06 -2.57 2.43
C VAL A 225 -8.46 -3.79 3.11
N LEU A 226 -7.93 -3.57 4.32
CA LEU A 226 -7.46 -4.61 5.22
C LEU A 226 -8.62 -5.02 6.14
N LEU A 227 -8.93 -6.31 6.19
CA LEU A 227 -9.82 -6.90 7.18
C LEU A 227 -9.01 -7.56 8.28
N ILE A 228 -9.38 -7.32 9.54
CA ILE A 228 -8.60 -7.71 10.72
C ILE A 228 -9.39 -8.74 11.54
N PRO A 229 -9.31 -10.04 11.22
CA PRO A 229 -9.98 -11.07 11.99
C PRO A 229 -9.27 -11.36 13.31
N LYS A 230 -10.04 -11.37 14.40
CA LYS A 230 -9.68 -12.00 15.68
C LYS A 230 -10.41 -13.32 15.91
N CYS A 231 -11.41 -13.62 15.10
CA CYS A 231 -12.07 -14.93 15.03
C CYS A 231 -12.06 -15.49 13.59
N LYS A 232 -12.26 -16.81 13.45
CA LYS A 232 -12.27 -17.48 12.14
C LYS A 232 -13.59 -17.20 11.41
N VAL A 233 -13.51 -16.47 10.30
CA VAL A 233 -14.67 -16.07 9.47
C VAL A 233 -14.36 -16.13 7.97
N PRO A 234 -15.35 -16.38 7.09
CA PRO A 234 -15.11 -16.44 5.65
C PRO A 234 -14.88 -15.03 5.06
N ILE A 235 -13.61 -14.64 4.90
CA ILE A 235 -13.25 -13.32 4.36
C ILE A 235 -13.12 -13.38 2.83
N PRO A 236 -13.85 -12.54 2.05
CA PRO A 236 -13.73 -12.47 0.59
C PRO A 236 -12.30 -12.16 0.10
N ARG A 237 -11.90 -12.74 -1.04
CA ARG A 237 -10.51 -12.67 -1.56
C ARG A 237 -10.10 -11.28 -2.05
N GLN A 238 -11.04 -10.39 -2.39
CA GLN A 238 -10.70 -9.02 -2.81
C GLN A 238 -10.12 -8.15 -1.69
N TYR A 239 -10.22 -8.60 -0.44
CA TYR A 239 -9.65 -7.90 0.71
C TYR A 239 -8.32 -8.53 1.12
N TRP A 240 -7.36 -7.68 1.48
CA TRP A 240 -6.14 -8.12 2.16
C TRP A 240 -6.43 -8.32 3.64
N ILE A 241 -5.56 -9.04 4.33
CA ILE A 241 -5.73 -9.32 5.75
C ILE A 241 -4.75 -8.48 6.56
N GLY A 242 -5.26 -7.77 7.56
CA GLY A 242 -4.43 -7.21 8.62
C GLY A 242 -4.21 -8.26 9.70
N PHE A 243 -3.03 -8.86 9.76
CA PHE A 243 -2.64 -9.79 10.81
C PHE A 243 -2.12 -8.99 12.01
N SER A 244 -2.87 -9.01 13.12
CA SER A 244 -2.45 -8.36 14.35
C SER A 244 -1.40 -9.20 15.06
N VAL A 245 -0.13 -8.82 14.92
CA VAL A 245 0.99 -9.50 15.56
C VAL A 245 0.76 -9.54 17.08
N PRO A 246 0.77 -10.73 17.71
CA PRO A 246 0.60 -10.86 19.15
C PRO A 246 1.57 -10.00 19.95
N THR A 247 1.00 -9.11 20.76
CA THR A 247 1.71 -8.25 21.71
C THR A 247 0.92 -8.12 23.01
N SER A 248 1.53 -7.53 24.04
CA SER A 248 0.83 -7.18 25.28
C SER A 248 -0.30 -6.14 25.10
N TYR A 249 -0.35 -5.42 23.97
CA TYR A 249 -1.38 -4.42 23.67
C TYR A 249 -2.61 -5.01 22.97
N GLY A 250 -2.44 -6.18 22.34
CA GLY A 250 -3.44 -6.87 21.53
C GLY A 250 -2.78 -7.81 20.52
N GLY A 251 -3.58 -8.67 19.90
CA GLY A 251 -3.10 -9.67 18.94
C GLY A 251 -4.24 -10.54 18.44
N THR A 252 -3.99 -11.28 17.35
CA THR A 252 -4.88 -12.39 16.97
C THR A 252 -4.38 -13.67 17.62
N THR A 253 -5.31 -14.54 18.04
CA THR A 253 -5.02 -15.91 18.50
C THR A 253 -5.22 -16.93 17.39
N ILE A 254 -5.55 -16.47 16.18
CA ILE A 254 -5.76 -17.33 15.03
C ILE A 254 -4.41 -17.86 14.53
N GLU A 255 -4.31 -19.17 14.40
CA GLU A 255 -3.14 -19.86 13.84
C GLU A 255 -2.80 -19.40 12.41
N CYS A 256 -1.51 -19.27 12.11
CA CYS A 256 -1.02 -18.78 10.81
C CYS A 256 -1.57 -19.56 9.62
N ASN A 257 -1.69 -20.89 9.78
CA ASN A 257 -2.17 -21.78 8.71
C ASN A 257 -3.60 -21.46 8.26
N TRP A 258 -4.42 -20.82 9.10
CA TRP A 258 -5.77 -20.41 8.72
C TRP A 258 -5.78 -19.34 7.62
N PHE A 259 -4.71 -18.53 7.55
CA PHE A 259 -4.60 -17.45 6.57
C PHE A 259 -4.18 -17.95 5.18
N GLY A 260 -3.60 -19.15 5.07
CA GLY A 260 -3.23 -19.76 3.78
C GLY A 260 -2.39 -18.83 2.89
N ASP A 261 -2.80 -18.68 1.63
CA ASP A 261 -2.12 -17.87 0.61
C ASP A 261 -2.47 -16.37 0.63
N ARG A 262 -3.28 -15.93 1.60
CA ARG A 262 -3.81 -14.57 1.67
C ARG A 262 -2.69 -13.55 1.84
N LEU A 263 -2.80 -12.43 1.13
CA LEU A 263 -1.87 -11.32 1.26
C LEU A 263 -2.04 -10.63 2.62
N ILE A 264 -0.94 -10.59 3.38
CA ILE A 264 -0.91 -10.14 4.76
C ILE A 264 -0.25 -8.76 4.89
N HIS A 265 -0.90 -7.88 5.64
CA HIS A 265 -0.28 -6.74 6.30
C HIS A 265 -0.04 -7.08 7.77
N LEU A 266 1.20 -6.98 8.25
CA LEU A 266 1.51 -7.16 9.68
C LEU A 266 1.23 -5.87 10.45
N LEU A 267 0.24 -5.91 11.35
CA LEU A 267 -0.15 -4.80 12.22
C LEU A 267 0.60 -4.88 13.55
N GLY A 268 1.39 -3.84 13.86
CA GLY A 268 2.16 -3.73 15.09
C GLY A 268 3.20 -4.85 15.26
N GLY A 269 3.55 -5.13 16.52
CA GLY A 269 4.61 -6.08 16.86
C GLY A 269 6.01 -5.47 16.88
N SER A 270 6.93 -6.17 17.53
CA SER A 270 8.37 -5.86 17.43
C SER A 270 8.95 -6.43 16.13
N PRO A 271 10.11 -5.95 15.67
CA PRO A 271 10.78 -6.51 14.50
C PRO A 271 10.96 -8.04 14.53
N ASP A 272 11.31 -8.65 15.68
CA ASP A 272 11.41 -10.13 15.72
C ASP A 272 10.06 -10.83 15.65
N ALA A 273 9.03 -10.25 16.26
CA ALA A 273 7.70 -10.83 16.19
C ALA A 273 7.20 -10.80 14.73
N GLN A 274 7.35 -9.65 14.06
CA GLN A 274 7.01 -9.52 12.64
C GLN A 274 7.81 -10.52 11.78
N ALA A 275 9.12 -10.63 12.01
CA ALA A 275 10.00 -11.59 11.37
C ALA A 275 9.55 -13.05 11.57
N HIS A 276 9.17 -13.40 12.80
CA HIS A 276 8.70 -14.72 13.14
C HIS A 276 7.44 -15.09 12.36
N TYR A 277 6.43 -14.23 12.37
CA TYR A 277 5.18 -14.49 11.65
C TYR A 277 5.33 -14.45 10.13
N ALA A 278 6.25 -13.64 9.59
CA ALA A 278 6.51 -13.60 8.16
C ALA A 278 7.02 -14.92 7.56
N ARG A 279 7.54 -15.85 8.38
CA ARG A 279 7.92 -17.20 7.92
C ARG A 279 6.72 -18.07 7.56
N HIS A 280 5.55 -17.74 8.08
CA HIS A 280 4.34 -18.57 7.97
C HIS A 280 3.23 -17.87 7.19
N LEU A 281 3.44 -16.62 6.75
CA LEU A 281 2.43 -15.75 6.19
C LEU A 281 2.94 -15.12 4.90
N ASN A 282 2.05 -14.93 3.92
CA ASN A 282 2.34 -14.24 2.67
C ASN A 282 2.34 -12.71 2.90
N VAL A 283 3.41 -12.19 3.52
CA VAL A 283 3.51 -10.79 3.94
C VAL A 283 3.84 -9.89 2.75
N VAL A 284 2.92 -8.95 2.46
CA VAL A 284 3.10 -7.93 1.42
C VAL A 284 3.30 -6.53 1.99
N SER A 285 3.02 -6.33 3.28
CA SER A 285 3.22 -5.03 3.92
C SER A 285 3.28 -5.12 5.45
N LEU A 286 3.77 -4.07 6.10
CA LEU A 286 3.81 -3.96 7.57
C LEU A 286 3.93 -2.51 8.03
N ASP A 287 3.54 -2.23 9.28
CA ASP A 287 3.84 -0.96 9.95
C ASP A 287 5.01 -1.07 10.95
N GLY A 288 5.82 -0.02 11.03
CA GLY A 288 7.05 0.06 11.84
C GLY A 288 6.89 0.88 13.12
N ASN A 289 5.68 1.02 13.68
CA ASN A 289 5.43 1.94 14.79
C ASN A 289 6.24 1.62 16.06
N TYR A 290 6.64 0.36 16.25
CA TYR A 290 7.50 -0.07 17.35
C TYR A 290 8.85 0.65 17.35
N ALA A 291 9.40 0.99 16.18
CA ALA A 291 10.63 1.77 16.08
C ALA A 291 10.51 3.12 16.80
N CYS A 292 9.38 3.82 16.63
CA CYS A 292 9.13 5.09 17.31
C CYS A 292 8.95 4.89 18.83
N LYS A 293 8.27 3.81 19.23
CA LYS A 293 8.09 3.45 20.65
C LYS A 293 9.43 3.29 21.36
N ILE A 294 10.38 2.58 20.76
CA ILE A 294 11.70 2.31 21.34
C ILE A 294 12.62 3.54 21.23
N ALA A 295 12.54 4.28 20.13
CA ALA A 295 13.30 5.51 19.93
C ALA A 295 13.07 6.57 21.01
N ARG A 296 11.87 6.66 21.59
CA ARG A 296 11.58 7.57 22.71
C ARG A 296 12.46 7.33 23.95
N TRP A 297 13.04 6.15 24.08
CA TRP A 297 13.99 5.79 25.12
C TRP A 297 15.46 5.89 24.68
N GLY A 298 15.73 6.56 23.55
CA GLY A 298 17.07 6.68 22.98
C GLY A 298 17.63 5.38 22.40
N LYS A 299 16.75 4.43 22.08
CA LYS A 299 17.13 3.09 21.62
C LYS A 299 16.64 2.80 20.20
N SER A 300 17.39 2.01 19.46
CA SER A 300 17.06 1.56 18.11
C SER A 300 16.77 0.06 18.11
N CYS A 301 15.78 -0.38 17.34
CA CYS A 301 15.39 -1.79 17.23
C CYS A 301 15.31 -2.27 15.78
N TRP A 302 15.71 -3.52 15.58
CA TRP A 302 15.59 -4.32 14.36
C TRP A 302 15.62 -5.80 14.79
N GLN A 303 15.60 -6.73 13.83
CA GLN A 303 15.65 -8.15 14.16
C GLN A 303 16.90 -8.51 15.00
N GLY A 304 16.74 -9.38 16.00
CA GLY A 304 17.76 -9.79 16.97
C GLY A 304 17.93 -8.81 18.13
N ASN A 305 17.15 -7.73 18.20
CA ASN A 305 17.38 -6.66 19.17
C ASN A 305 16.09 -5.87 19.56
N ASN A 306 15.06 -6.58 20.00
CA ASN A 306 13.81 -5.93 20.45
C ASN A 306 13.95 -5.08 21.71
N GLY A 307 14.91 -5.38 22.58
CA GLY A 307 15.22 -4.58 23.79
C GLY A 307 15.85 -3.22 23.50
N GLY A 308 16.25 -3.02 22.24
CA GLY A 308 16.81 -1.81 21.68
C GLY A 308 18.25 -1.55 22.10
N ILE A 309 19.11 -1.25 21.13
CA ILE A 309 20.49 -0.79 21.36
C ILE A 309 20.46 0.72 21.57
N LYS A 310 21.16 1.22 22.59
CA LYS A 310 21.28 2.65 22.85
C LYS A 310 21.95 3.34 21.66
N ALA A 311 21.28 4.32 21.07
CA ALA A 311 21.88 5.17 20.05
C ALA A 311 22.56 6.36 20.73
N ILE A 312 23.73 6.74 20.22
CA ILE A 312 24.56 7.82 20.80
C ILE A 312 23.85 9.18 20.67
N ASP A 313 23.15 9.40 19.55
CA ASP A 313 22.64 10.73 19.16
C ASP A 313 21.14 10.94 19.44
N GLY A 314 20.62 10.29 20.48
CA GLY A 314 19.25 10.49 20.96
C GLY A 314 18.15 9.86 20.11
N ASN A 315 16.90 10.22 20.40
CA ASN A 315 15.70 9.53 19.91
C ASN A 315 15.53 9.54 18.39
N TYR A 316 15.79 10.65 17.71
CA TYR A 316 15.61 10.75 16.26
C TYR A 316 16.63 9.92 15.48
N SER A 317 17.88 9.89 15.92
CA SER A 317 18.91 9.03 15.33
C SER A 317 18.63 7.55 15.60
N ALA A 318 18.15 7.23 16.81
CA ALA A 318 17.71 5.88 17.15
C ALA A 318 16.55 5.40 16.26
N PHE A 319 15.57 6.28 15.99
CA PHE A 319 14.47 6.01 15.09
C PHE A 319 14.95 5.78 13.66
N ARG A 320 15.78 6.68 13.12
CA ARG A 320 16.35 6.54 11.77
C ARG A 320 17.07 5.20 11.62
N LEU A 321 17.96 4.88 12.56
CA LEU A 321 18.71 3.62 12.55
C LEU A 321 17.78 2.40 12.57
N SER A 322 16.69 2.45 13.33
CA SER A 322 15.67 1.39 13.34
C SER A 322 15.04 1.20 11.96
N LEU A 323 14.62 2.30 11.32
CA LEU A 323 13.99 2.26 10.00
C LEU A 323 14.95 1.77 8.91
N GLU A 324 16.20 2.24 8.91
CA GLU A 324 17.24 1.83 7.98
C GLU A 324 17.53 0.33 8.10
N LYS A 325 17.74 -0.15 9.34
CA LYS A 325 18.06 -1.57 9.60
C LYS A 325 16.89 -2.49 9.28
N GLN A 326 15.67 -2.11 9.65
CA GLN A 326 14.47 -2.88 9.30
C GLN A 326 14.24 -2.92 7.80
N LYS A 327 14.38 -1.78 7.10
CA LYS A 327 14.27 -1.74 5.64
C LYS A 327 15.34 -2.61 4.98
N LYS A 328 16.59 -2.51 5.41
CA LYS A 328 17.68 -3.35 4.94
C LYS A 328 17.33 -4.82 5.11
N TYR A 329 16.86 -5.21 6.29
CA TYR A 329 16.43 -6.58 6.56
C TYR A 329 15.29 -7.06 5.64
N TRP A 330 14.23 -6.26 5.47
CA TRP A 330 13.07 -6.65 4.67
C TRP A 330 13.30 -6.62 3.16
N HIS A 331 14.21 -5.78 2.67
CA HIS A 331 14.42 -5.53 1.23
C HIS A 331 15.76 -6.05 0.70
N GLN A 332 16.54 -6.76 1.51
CA GLN A 332 17.70 -7.49 1.02
C GLN A 332 17.30 -8.87 0.50
N ASP A 333 17.99 -9.34 -0.55
CA ASP A 333 18.00 -10.74 -0.99
C ASP A 333 18.71 -11.61 0.06
N TRP A 334 18.14 -11.68 1.27
CA TRP A 334 18.72 -12.42 2.39
C TRP A 334 18.11 -13.80 2.47
N HIS A 335 18.94 -14.84 2.30
CA HIS A 335 18.53 -16.21 2.50
C HIS A 335 18.46 -16.51 4.00
N TRP A 336 17.24 -16.61 4.52
CA TRP A 336 16.92 -16.97 5.91
C TRP A 336 17.65 -18.18 6.46
N SER A 337 18.11 -19.07 5.58
CA SER A 337 18.87 -20.28 5.91
C SER A 337 20.31 -20.03 6.39
N GLU A 338 20.87 -18.85 6.20
CA GLU A 338 22.31 -18.61 6.40
C GLU A 338 22.67 -17.82 7.67
N GLU A 339 21.69 -17.35 8.45
CA GLU A 339 22.01 -16.50 9.60
C GLU A 339 22.40 -17.33 10.86
N PRO A 340 23.60 -17.13 11.46
CA PRO A 340 24.13 -17.98 12.54
C PRO A 340 23.30 -18.00 13.84
N LEU A 341 22.49 -16.96 14.08
CA LEU A 341 21.56 -16.90 15.22
C LEU A 341 20.39 -17.90 15.09
N PHE A 342 20.18 -18.49 13.90
CA PHE A 342 19.12 -19.47 13.63
C PHE A 342 19.55 -20.93 13.80
N LYS A 343 20.80 -21.23 14.16
CA LYS A 343 21.22 -22.60 14.51
C LYS A 343 20.74 -23.06 15.89
N PHE A 344 20.12 -22.18 16.69
CA PHE A 344 19.77 -22.47 18.09
C PHE A 344 18.27 -22.70 18.36
N LEU A 345 17.41 -22.77 17.34
CA LEU A 345 15.96 -22.98 17.52
C LEU A 345 15.40 -24.22 16.79
N ASN A 346 16.27 -25.08 16.25
CA ASN A 346 15.91 -26.40 15.73
C ASN A 346 16.35 -27.53 16.68
N ASN A 347 16.14 -27.35 17.99
CA ASN A 347 16.13 -28.43 18.98
C ASN A 347 14.86 -28.33 19.81
#